data_AF-A0A8W8LAB0-F1
#
_entry.id   AF-A0A8W8LAB0-F1
#
_cell.length_a   1.000
_cell.length_b   1.000
_cell.length_c   1.000
_cell.angle_alpha   90.00
_cell.angle_beta   90.00
_cell.angle_gamma   90.00
#
_symmetry.space_group_name_H-M   'P 1'
#
loop_
_entity.id
_entity.type
_entity.pdbx_description
1 polymer ?
#
loop_
_entity_poly.entity_id
_entity_poly.type
_entity_poly.pdbx_seq_one_letter_code
_entity_poly.pdbx_strand_id
1 'polypeptide(L)' 'MLRFLEQIGLKNQQNVQRVSLSKEKVVNLVKDVFISAAERDIYTGDAVVVHVITKDGTTTERFPLRRD' A
#
# COMPACT_ATOMS: atom_id res chain seq x y z
N MET A 1 1.12 11.72 -6.78
CA MET A 1 0.87 10.27 -6.83
C MET A 1 2.02 9.52 -7.52
N LEU A 2 2.32 9.77 -8.81
CA LEU A 2 3.46 9.11 -9.50
C LEU A 2 4.81 9.27 -8.78
N ARG A 3 5.11 10.46 -8.25
CA ARG A 3 6.38 10.74 -7.54
C ARG A 3 6.63 9.89 -6.29
N PHE A 4 5.59 9.40 -5.61
CA PHE A 4 5.75 8.62 -4.37
C PHE A 4 6.11 7.16 -4.66
N LEU A 5 5.53 6.58 -5.72
CA LEU A 5 5.88 5.25 -6.20
C LEU A 5 7.30 5.18 -6.77
N GLU A 6 7.79 6.27 -7.39
CA GLU A 6 9.17 6.37 -7.88
C GLU A 6 10.21 6.37 -6.75
N GLN A 7 9.92 7.03 -5.62
CA GLN A 7 10.79 7.03 -4.44
C GLN A 7 10.86 5.65 -3.77
N ILE A 8 9.74 4.94 -3.68
CA ILE A 8 9.69 3.58 -3.10
C ILE A 8 10.33 2.55 -4.05
N GLY A 9 10.17 2.72 -5.36
CA GLY A 9 10.75 1.84 -6.38
C GLY A 9 12.26 2.03 -6.58
N LEU A 10 12.85 3.08 -5.99
CA LEU A 10 14.30 3.34 -5.99
C LEU A 10 14.93 3.42 -7.39
N LYS A 11 14.10 3.64 -8.42
CA LYS A 11 14.50 3.50 -9.84
C LYS A 11 15.54 4.53 -10.29
N ASN A 12 15.69 5.63 -9.54
CA ASN A 12 16.68 6.70 -9.79
C ASN A 12 17.78 6.77 -8.71
N GLN A 13 17.89 5.79 -7.79
CA GLN A 13 18.97 5.74 -6.81
C GLN A 13 19.90 4.57 -7.10
N GLN A 14 21.15 4.88 -7.51
CA GLN A 14 22.22 3.90 -7.54
C GLN A 14 22.69 3.63 -6.10
N ASN A 15 22.92 2.36 -5.77
CA ASN A 15 23.38 1.88 -4.46
C ASN A 15 22.33 1.76 -3.34
N VAL A 16 21.10 1.34 -3.67
CA VAL A 16 20.09 1.12 -2.64
C VAL A 16 20.16 -0.29 -2.12
N GLN A 17 20.48 -0.43 -0.84
CA GLN A 17 20.26 -1.67 -0.13
C GLN A 17 18.77 -1.99 -0.19
N ARG A 18 18.41 -3.14 -0.76
CA ARG A 18 17.06 -3.68 -0.68
C ARG A 18 16.80 -4.10 0.76
N VAL A 19 16.52 -3.12 1.62
CA VAL A 19 16.13 -3.37 3.01
C VAL A 19 14.80 -4.10 2.95
N SER A 20 14.72 -5.26 3.60
CA SER A 20 13.47 -5.98 3.74
C SER A 20 12.47 -5.10 4.49
N LEU A 21 11.33 -4.83 3.86
CA LEU A 21 10.24 -4.12 4.51
C LEU A 21 9.55 -5.08 5.49
N SER A 22 9.26 -4.62 6.70
CA SER A 22 8.45 -5.39 7.63
C SER A 22 7.01 -5.49 7.13
N LYS A 23 6.30 -6.56 7.50
CA LYS A 23 4.88 -6.78 7.15
C LYS A 23 4.03 -5.55 7.44
N GLU A 24 4.19 -4.97 8.64
CA GLU A 24 3.44 -3.79 9.08
C GLU A 24 3.70 -2.56 8.21
N LYS A 25 4.95 -2.33 7.82
CA LYS A 25 5.33 -1.19 6.97
C LYS A 25 4.71 -1.32 5.58
N VAL A 26 4.66 -2.53 5.02
CA VAL A 26 4.01 -2.80 3.74
C VAL A 26 2.50 -2.60 3.85
N VAL A 27 1.86 -3.13 4.90
CA VAL A 27 0.42 -2.99 5.11
C VAL A 27 0.02 -1.52 5.27
N ASN A 28 0.79 -0.73 6.02
CA ASN A 28 0.53 0.70 6.17
C ASN A 28 0.74 1.47 4.86
N LEU A 29 1.80 1.18 4.11
CA LEU A 29 2.02 1.78 2.80
C LEU A 29 0.85 1.51 1.84
N VAL A 30 0.33 0.28 1.82
CA VAL A 30 -0.83 -0.08 0.99
C VAL A 30 -2.06 0.74 1.38
N LYS A 31 -2.33 0.90 2.68
CA LYS A 31 -3.45 1.74 3.16
C LYS A 31 -3.32 3.17 2.66
N ASP A 32 -2.17 3.80 2.82
CA ASP A 32 -1.93 5.19 2.45
C ASP A 32 -2.11 5.42 0.94
N VAL A 33 -1.66 4.46 0.13
CA VAL A 33 -1.83 4.49 -1.33
C VAL A 33 -3.31 4.43 -1.71
N PHE A 34 -4.09 3.53 -1.09
CA PHE A 34 -5.52 3.41 -1.41
C PHE A 34 -6.36 4.56 -0.85
N ILE A 35 -6.00 5.16 0.29
CA ILE A 35 -6.61 6.40 0.77
C ILE A 35 -6.40 7.51 -0.28
N SER A 36 -5.17 7.67 -0.75
CA SER A 36 -4.83 8.67 -1.76
C SER A 36 -5.53 8.43 -3.11
N ALA A 37 -5.76 7.17 -3.46
CA ALA A 37 -6.47 6.79 -4.69
C ALA A 37 -7.97 7.12 -4.56
N ALA A 38 -8.59 6.77 -3.44
CA ALA A 38 -10.01 7.03 -3.18
C ALA A 38 -10.37 8.53 -3.14
N GLU A 39 -9.43 9.41 -2.80
CA GLU A 39 -9.64 10.87 -2.84
C GLU A 39 -9.77 11.44 -4.26
N ARG A 40 -9.32 10.72 -5.29
CA ARG A 40 -9.21 11.25 -6.67
C ARG A 40 -9.96 10.42 -7.70
N ASP A 41 -10.30 9.18 -7.38
CA ASP A 41 -10.99 8.26 -8.27
C ASP A 41 -12.37 7.91 -7.70
N ILE A 42 -13.42 8.35 -8.40
CA ILE A 42 -14.82 8.15 -8.02
C ILE A 42 -15.26 6.68 -8.05
N TYR A 43 -14.49 5.80 -8.69
CA TYR A 43 -14.77 4.37 -8.74
C TYR A 43 -14.08 3.58 -7.62
N THR A 44 -13.20 4.22 -6.84
CA THR A 44 -12.45 3.60 -5.76
C THR A 44 -12.98 4.12 -4.41
N GLY A 45 -13.67 3.28 -3.64
CA GLY A 45 -14.30 3.68 -2.38
C GLY A 45 -14.69 2.52 -1.47
N ASP A 46 -15.57 2.78 -0.51
CA ASP A 46 -16.13 1.85 0.49
C ASP A 46 -15.12 1.24 1.48
N ALA A 47 -14.27 0.34 1.01
CA ALA A 47 -13.29 -0.37 1.83
C ALA A 47 -12.22 -1.07 0.98
N VAL A 48 -11.01 -1.17 1.53
CA VAL A 48 -9.93 -2.00 1.02
C VAL A 48 -9.84 -3.27 1.83
N VAL A 49 -9.73 -4.40 1.16
CA VAL A 49 -9.45 -5.69 1.79
C VAL A 49 -8.02 -6.11 1.42
N VAL A 50 -7.17 -6.24 2.43
CA VAL A 50 -5.77 -6.65 2.29
C VAL A 50 -5.63 -8.09 2.76
N HIS A 51 -5.20 -8.97 1.86
CA HIS A 51 -4.84 -10.35 2.20
C HIS A 51 -3.32 -10.45 2.32
N VAL A 52 -2.83 -10.72 3.52
CA VAL A 52 -1.41 -10.95 3.78
C VAL A 52 -1.15 -12.45 3.87
N ILE A 53 -0.48 -12.98 2.86
CA ILE A 53 -0.13 -14.40 2.75
C ILE A 53 1.30 -14.59 3.27
N THR A 54 1.46 -15.38 4.33
CA THR A 54 2.76 -15.81 4.87
C THR A 54 2.84 -17.34 4.91
N LYS A 55 4.02 -17.88 5.21
CA LYS A 55 4.22 -19.33 5.37
C LYS A 55 3.31 -19.94 6.46
N ASP A 56 2.93 -19.13 7.45
CA ASP A 56 2.16 -19.55 8.62
C ASP A 56 0.65 -19.48 8.37
N GLY A 57 0.22 -18.83 7.27
CA GLY A 57 -1.17 -18.73 6.87
C GLY A 57 -1.51 -17.41 6.17
N THR A 58 -2.81 -17.16 6.00
CA THR A 58 -3.32 -15.92 5.37
C THR A 58 -4.08 -15.09 6.40
N THR A 59 -3.66 -13.84 6.61
CA THR A 59 -4.40 -12.85 7.39
C THR A 59 -5.19 -11.96 6.45
N THR A 60 -6.45 -11.68 6.78
CA THR A 60 -7.27 -10.73 6.03
C THR A 60 -7.56 -9.52 6.91
N GLU A 61 -7.28 -8.33 6.41
CA GLU A 61 -7.56 -7.07 7.10
C GLU A 61 -8.46 -6.20 6.20
N ARG A 62 -9.54 -5.65 6.77
CA ARG A 62 -10.46 -4.76 6.05
C ARG A 62 -10.35 -3.36 6.62
N PHE A 63 -10.11 -2.39 5.75
CA PHE A 63 -9.99 -0.97 6.09
C PHE A 63 -11.09 -0.19 5.39
N PRO A 64 -11.93 0.56 6.11
CA PRO A 64 -12.91 1.43 5.48
C PRO A 64 -12.20 2.57 4.74
N LEU A 65 -12.69 2.90 3.54
CA LEU A 65 -12.30 4.08 2.79
C LEU A 65 -13.38 5.16 2.95
N ARG A 66 -13.09 6.36 2.45
CA ARG A 66 -14.05 7.46 2.40
C ARG A 66 -15.28 7.04 1.56
N ARG A 67 -16.46 7.52 1.95
CA ARG A 67 -17.77 7.17 1.37
C ARG A 67 -18.52 8.43 0.89
N ASP A 68 -17.81 9.39 0.32
CA ASP A 68 -18.43 10.65 -0.09
C ASP A 68 -19.27 10.54 -1.38
#